data_AF-A0A1G1JQ26-F1
#
_entry.id   AF-A0A1G1JQ26-F1
#
_cell.length_a   1.000
_cell.length_b   1.000
_cell.length_c   1.000
_cell.angle_alpha   90.00
_cell.angle_beta   90.00
_cell.angle_gamma   90.00
#
_symmetry.space_group_name_H-M   'P 1'
#
loop_
_entity.id
_entity.type
_entity.pdbx_description
1 polymer ?
#
loop_
_entity_poly.entity_id
_entity_poly.type
_entity_poly.pdbx_seq_one_letter_code
_entity_poly.pdbx_strand_id
1 'polypeptide(L)'
;MSQEIKEVPFEQALKKLETIVENLENGELSLDEALKQYEEGVRLADTCTKRLTEAEKRVEVLMKLDSGKFKTMSFEDEARSTKQESGKKKKTS
;
A
#
# COMPACT_ATOMS: atom_id res chain seq x y z
N MET A 1 24.70 -7.68 -0.47
CA MET A 1 23.80 -7.07 -1.47
C MET A 1 23.10 -8.24 -2.15
N SER A 2 21.81 -8.52 -2.03
CA SER A 2 20.67 -7.78 -1.52
C SER A 2 19.67 -8.87 -1.14
N GLN A 3 19.18 -8.87 0.10
CA GLN A 3 18.14 -9.84 0.47
C GLN A 3 16.88 -9.44 -0.28
N GLU A 4 16.57 -10.16 -1.37
CA GLU A 4 15.26 -10.15 -1.98
C GLU A 4 14.27 -10.50 -0.86
N ILE A 5 13.50 -9.52 -0.42
CA ILE A 5 12.30 -9.77 0.34
C ILE A 5 11.45 -10.61 -0.61
N LYS A 6 11.41 -11.92 -0.40
CA LYS A 6 10.48 -12.84 -1.06
C LYS A 6 9.09 -12.46 -0.61
N GLU A 7 8.57 -11.38 -1.19
CA GLU A 7 7.18 -11.03 -1.02
C GLU A 7 6.35 -12.20 -1.53
N VAL A 8 5.39 -12.61 -0.71
CA VAL A 8 4.47 -13.69 -1.04
C VAL A 8 3.73 -13.29 -2.33
N PRO A 9 3.75 -14.11 -3.39
CA PRO A 9 3.00 -13.83 -4.61
C PRO A 9 1.52 -13.62 -4.29
N PHE A 10 0.85 -12.72 -5.02
CA PHE A 10 -0.57 -12.38 -4.79
C PHE A 10 -1.45 -13.64 -4.67
N GLU A 11 -1.34 -14.57 -5.61
CA GLU A 11 -2.10 -15.83 -5.61
C GLU A 11 -1.86 -16.67 -4.35
N GLN A 12 -0.63 -16.68 -3.84
CA GLN A 12 -0.32 -17.42 -2.61
C GLN A 12 -0.85 -16.70 -1.36
N ALA A 13 -0.82 -15.38 -1.34
CA ALA A 13 -1.39 -14.60 -0.25
C ALA A 13 -2.91 -14.74 -0.20
N LEU A 14 -3.56 -14.69 -1.36
CA LEU A 14 -5.00 -14.90 -1.50
C LEU A 14 -5.41 -16.31 -1.05
N LYS A 15 -4.73 -17.35 -1.55
CA LYS A 15 -5.03 -18.73 -1.16
C LYS A 15 -4.89 -18.97 0.34
N LYS A 16 -3.86 -18.38 0.98
CA LYS A 16 -3.71 -18.47 2.44
C LYS A 16 -4.82 -17.75 3.18
N LEU A 17 -5.23 -16.58 2.69
CA LEU A 17 -6.34 -15.84 3.27
C LEU A 17 -7.65 -16.63 3.21
N GLU A 18 -7.94 -17.27 2.08
CA GLU A 18 -9.11 -18.15 1.92
C GLU A 18 -9.10 -19.29 2.93
N THR A 19 -7.96 -19.98 3.09
CA THR A 19 -7.81 -21.04 4.09
C THR A 19 -8.01 -20.53 5.52
N ILE A 20 -7.53 -19.33 5.84
CA ILE A 20 -7.72 -18.72 7.16
C ILE A 20 -9.21 -18.44 7.41
N VAL A 21 -9.90 -17.88 6.41
CA VAL A 21 -11.35 -17.61 6.52
C VAL A 21 -12.12 -18.92 6.73
N GLU A 22 -11.82 -19.96 5.94
CA GLU A 22 -12.44 -21.28 6.07
C GLU A 22 -12.23 -21.86 7.49
N ASN A 23 -11.01 -21.79 8.02
CA ASN A 23 -10.72 -22.27 9.37
C ASN A 23 -11.46 -21.48 10.46
N LEU A 24 -11.59 -20.15 10.30
CA LEU A 24 -12.32 -19.29 11.22
C LEU A 24 -13.82 -19.58 11.18
N GLU A 25 -14.38 -19.85 10.01
CA GLU A 25 -15.80 -20.18 9.82
C GLU A 25 -16.17 -21.57 10.34
N ASN A 26 -15.25 -22.54 10.28
CA ASN A 26 -15.46 -23.89 10.79
C ASN A 26 -15.62 -23.94 12.31
N GLY A 27 -15.10 -22.95 13.05
CA GLY A 27 -15.35 -22.80 14.49
C GLY A 27 -14.69 -23.85 15.38
N GLU A 28 -13.78 -24.69 14.85
CA GLU A 28 -13.05 -25.72 15.60
C GLU A 28 -11.79 -25.17 16.32
N LEU A 29 -11.44 -23.91 16.08
CA LEU A 29 -10.26 -23.25 16.64
C LEU A 29 -10.50 -22.81 18.10
N SER A 30 -9.46 -22.93 18.93
CA SER A 30 -9.45 -22.24 20.22
C SER A 30 -9.40 -20.72 20.05
N LEU A 31 -9.75 -19.96 21.09
CA LEU A 31 -9.75 -18.50 21.05
C LEU A 31 -8.38 -17.92 20.64
N ASP A 32 -7.29 -18.45 21.22
CA ASP A 32 -5.94 -18.00 20.91
C ASP A 32 -5.53 -18.30 19.47
N GLU A 33 -5.97 -19.42 18.92
CA GLU A 33 -5.72 -19.79 17.53
C GLU A 33 -6.54 -18.93 16.57
N ALA A 34 -7.82 -18.69 16.89
CA ALA A 34 -8.69 -17.81 16.13
C ALA A 34 -8.14 -16.38 16.07
N LEU A 35 -7.62 -15.86 17.19
CA LEU A 35 -6.97 -14.54 17.22
C LEU A 35 -5.72 -14.49 16.32
N LYS A 36 -4.86 -15.50 16.38
CA LYS A 36 -3.67 -15.58 15.51
C LYS A 36 -4.04 -15.66 14.03
N GLN A 37 -5.02 -16.51 13.70
CA GLN A 37 -5.53 -16.66 12.33
C GLN A 37 -6.13 -15.34 11.83
N TYR A 38 -6.90 -14.65 12.67
CA TYR A 38 -7.47 -13.34 12.34
C TYR A 38 -6.39 -12.29 12.06
N GLU A 39 -5.39 -12.15 12.93
CA GLU A 39 -4.27 -11.22 12.74
C GLU A 39 -3.51 -11.49 11.43
N GLU A 40 -3.22 -12.76 11.14
CA GLU A 40 -2.57 -13.15 9.90
C GLU A 40 -3.46 -12.86 8.68
N GLY A 41 -4.77 -13.13 8.79
CA GLY A 41 -5.77 -12.82 7.76
C GLY A 41 -5.81 -11.33 7.43
N VAL A 42 -5.83 -10.46 8.45
CA VAL A 42 -5.79 -8.99 8.25
C VAL A 42 -4.52 -8.57 7.52
N ARG A 43 -3.36 -9.14 7.89
CA ARG A 43 -2.08 -8.83 7.23
C ARG A 43 -2.07 -9.27 5.77
N LEU A 44 -2.62 -10.44 5.46
CA LEU A 44 -2.72 -10.96 4.10
C LEU A 44 -3.69 -10.12 3.25
N ALA A 45 -4.83 -9.71 3.81
CA ALA A 45 -5.80 -8.85 3.13
C ALA A 45 -5.19 -7.49 2.75
N ASP A 46 -4.43 -6.87 3.67
CA ASP A 46 -3.69 -5.63 3.39
C ASP A 46 -2.63 -5.84 2.29
N THR A 47 -1.92 -6.97 2.33
CA THR A 47 -0.94 -7.33 1.29
C THR A 47 -1.60 -7.46 -0.09
N CYS A 48 -2.72 -8.18 -0.19
CA CYS A 48 -3.49 -8.32 -1.42
C CYS A 48 -3.97 -6.95 -1.94
N THR A 49 -4.51 -6.11 -1.06
CA THR A 49 -4.98 -4.76 -1.41
C THR A 49 -3.87 -3.88 -1.96
N LYS A 50 -2.68 -3.91 -1.34
CA LYS A 50 -1.50 -3.17 -1.81
C LYS A 50 -1.08 -3.62 -3.20
N ARG A 51 -1.05 -4.93 -3.45
CA ARG A 51 -0.70 -5.49 -4.76
C ARG A 51 -1.69 -5.10 -5.86
N LEU A 52 -2.98 -5.15 -5.56
CA LEU A 52 -4.02 -4.71 -6.50
C LEU A 52 -3.91 -3.21 -6.79
N THR A 53 -3.71 -2.39 -5.76
CA THR A 53 -3.49 -0.94 -5.92
C THR A 53 -2.27 -0.63 -6.78
N GLU A 54 -1.18 -1.37 -6.60
CA GLU A 54 0.03 -1.21 -7.42
C GLU A 54 -0.22 -1.59 -8.88
N ALA A 55 -0.91 -2.71 -9.11
CA ALA A 55 -1.28 -3.14 -10.45
C ALA A 55 -2.19 -2.12 -11.15
N GLU A 56 -3.19 -1.60 -10.45
CA GLU A 56 -4.10 -0.57 -10.96
C GLU A 56 -3.34 0.70 -11.37
N LYS A 57 -2.42 1.19 -10.53
CA LYS A 57 -1.57 2.35 -10.86
C LYS A 57 -0.74 2.12 -12.10
N ARG A 58 -0.15 0.92 -12.25
CA ARG A 58 0.63 0.57 -13.44
C ARG A 58 -0.24 0.58 -14.71
N VAL A 59 -1.45 0.03 -14.63
CA VAL A 59 -2.42 0.08 -15.74
C VAL A 59 -2.79 1.53 -16.08
N GLU A 60 -3.10 2.36 -15.08
CA GLU A 60 -3.45 3.77 -15.29
C GLU A 60 -2.32 4.54 -15.99
N VAL A 61 -1.05 4.30 -15.61
CA VAL A 61 0.12 4.90 -16.27
C VAL A 61 0.23 4.45 -17.73
N LEU A 62 0.06 3.14 -18.01
CA LEU A 62 0.11 2.60 -19.36
C LEU A 62 -1.01 3.18 -20.25
N MET A 63 -2.23 3.30 -19.73
CA MET A 63 -3.35 3.91 -20.48
C MET A 63 -3.12 5.39 -20.78
N LYS A 64 -2.53 6.15 -19.85
CA LYS A 64 -2.18 7.57 -20.08
C LYS A 64 -1.07 7.73 -21.12
N LEU A 65 -0.11 6.80 -21.14
CA LEU A 65 0.97 6.79 -22.14
C LEU A 65 0.44 6.53 -23.54
N ASP A 66 -0.45 5.54 -23.69
CA ASP A 66 -1.11 5.22 -24.96
C ASP A 66 -2.02 6.36 -25.46
N SER A 67 -2.64 7.09 -24.54
CA SER A 67 -3.52 8.24 -24.83
C SER A 67 -2.77 9.56 -25.11
N GLY A 68 -1.43 9.58 -25.13
CA GLY A 68 -0.62 10.78 -25.40
C GLY A 68 -0.74 11.91 -24.36
N LYS A 69 -1.42 11.69 -23.22
CA LYS A 69 -1.59 12.68 -22.15
C LYS A 69 -0.65 12.35 -20.99
N PHE A 70 0.55 12.91 -21.04
CA PHE A 70 1.47 12.88 -19.90
C PHE A 70 0.82 13.54 -18.68
N LYS A 71 0.71 12.80 -17.56
CA LYS A 71 0.46 13.42 -16.26
C LYS A 71 1.82 13.84 -15.72
N THR A 72 2.17 15.11 -15.89
CA THR A 72 3.28 15.72 -15.16
C THR A 72 2.94 15.65 -13.68
N MET A 73 3.65 14.83 -12.90
CA MET A 73 3.79 15.15 -11.49
C MET A 73 4.56 16.46 -11.44
N SER A 74 3.87 17.58 -11.16
CA SER A 74 4.58 18.81 -10.82
C SER A 74 5.30 18.53 -9.51
N PHE A 75 6.61 18.74 -9.50
CA PHE A 75 7.49 18.60 -8.34
C PHE A 75 7.17 19.61 -7.21
N GLU A 76 6.04 20.32 -7.27
CA GLU A 76 5.69 21.42 -6.35
C GLU A 76 5.07 20.96 -5.01
N ASP A 77 4.61 19.72 -4.89
CA ASP A 77 3.97 19.24 -3.64
C ASP A 77 4.99 18.85 -2.54
N GLU A 78 6.26 18.62 -2.86
CA GLU A 78 7.32 18.24 -1.90
C GLU A 78 8.21 19.42 -1.45
N ALA A 79 7.88 20.66 -1.81
CA ALA A 79 8.71 21.83 -1.47
C ALA A 79 8.10 22.76 -0.40
N ARG A 80 6.90 22.48 0.14
CA ARG A 80 6.20 23.43 1.03
C ARG A 80 6.33 23.19 2.54
N SER A 81 6.95 22.10 3.00
CA SER A 81 7.01 21.80 4.45
C SER A 81 8.34 22.13 5.17
N THR A 82 9.32 22.78 4.53
CA THR A 82 10.57 23.18 5.21
C THR A 82 10.95 24.63 4.93
N LYS A 83 10.33 25.55 5.67
CA LYS A 83 10.87 26.85 6.16
C LYS A 83 9.72 27.72 6.69
N GLN A 84 9.14 27.33 7.81
CA GLN A 84 8.83 28.33 8.83
C GLN A 84 10.16 28.68 9.50
N GLU A 85 10.35 29.95 9.84
CA GLU A 85 11.51 30.52 10.55
C GLU A 85 12.67 31.08 9.70
N SER A 86 12.48 32.31 9.21
CA SER A 86 13.54 33.34 9.27
C SER A 86 12.92 34.72 9.02
N GLY A 87 13.02 35.61 10.01
CA GLY A 87 12.39 36.92 9.99
C GLY A 87 12.95 37.89 8.95
N LYS A 88 12.14 38.90 8.61
CA LYS A 88 12.65 40.15 8.03
C LYS A 88 11.80 41.35 8.46
N LYS A 89 12.30 42.07 9.46
CA LYS A 89 12.05 43.52 9.62
C LYS A 89 12.37 44.22 8.29
N LYS A 90 11.52 45.18 7.88
CA LYS A 90 11.87 46.60 7.60
C LYS A 90 10.91 47.26 6.58
N LYS A 91 10.38 48.42 7.01
CA LYS A 91 10.21 49.71 6.29
C LYS A 91 9.53 49.72 4.91
N THR A 92 8.50 50.57 4.79
CA THR A 92 8.15 51.53 3.71
C THR A 92 6.62 51.69 3.72
N SER A 93 5.97 52.83 3.61
CA SER A 93 6.28 54.27 3.59
C SER A 93 4.99 54.98 3.99
#